data_AF-T2M5U6-F1
#
_entry.id   AF-T2M5U6-F1
#
_cell.length_a   1.000
_cell.length_b   1.000
_cell.length_c   1.000
_cell.angle_alpha   90.00
_cell.angle_beta   90.00
_cell.angle_gamma   90.00
#
_symmetry.space_group_name_H-M   'P 1'
#
loop_
_entity.id
_entity.type
_entity.pdbx_description
1 polymer ?
#
loop_
_entity_poly.entity_id
_entity_poly.type
_entity_poly.pdbx_seq_one_letter_code
_entity_poly.pdbx_strand_id
1 'polypeptide(L)'
;MKQIICVFGNTTRVNMGFTVQDIETLPIAYKLPIKELFYQYKKTNKSEMSGDTAAYLNREDIVFLKNENCQTSQDKVLKVRFNQDLRIDEVKRLLDSSKPVTLKLTQKLDVNDHAFAKEEESYLGLLCNRTMSLPVARGMFTLGTSSPIQSEAVVIPTLELSGYSKTNNKTVANNFNDNALLLWPSFHNGVAAGLKIAPSVSQVGSTWILFNKLKSAETAADHAGFLYALGLSGHLSVLPNIYLHDYLIKVRIGSKNSDIYKIISLHLDSLLPPTSLELFIPQVSQVAAIISLGLLFFNTGDSHLAKVLIKEIGRAPGSDLESSLDRESHALASGFAFGMIMIGQGKDTVQIADLNVIDALYHYMFGGHKRDQYSVGPDGSLKLDEAPEIQYFTIYIVAGCFLALAIKFAGSHNTAAFNLMVMAGSGNIKLLRFARQLHKRCSVDVTYGNHMATHMAIGFLFLGGGRYTLKTDNVAIACLLCSLYPKWPINSKDNLYHLQALRHLYVLACEPRLFVARDIETKQICFVPIQVTYKETDFYPETAVKLMSPCFLPELEYVKEVS
;
A
#
# COMPACT_ATOMS: atom_id res chain seq x y z
N MET A 1 30.34 29.39 -15.68
CA MET A 1 30.23 30.85 -15.47
C MET A 1 30.47 31.55 -16.80
N LYS A 2 29.46 32.13 -17.45
CA LYS A 2 29.68 33.02 -18.59
C LYS A 2 29.72 34.45 -18.06
N GLN A 3 30.88 35.10 -18.16
CA GLN A 3 31.11 36.49 -17.74
C GLN A 3 30.37 37.43 -18.71
N ILE A 4 29.51 38.31 -18.19
CA ILE A 4 28.91 39.38 -18.99
C ILE A 4 29.85 40.58 -18.89
N ILE A 5 30.56 40.88 -19.98
CA ILE A 5 31.38 42.08 -20.09
C ILE A 5 30.46 43.20 -20.61
N CYS A 6 30.11 44.15 -19.75
CA CYS A 6 29.49 45.39 -20.21
C CYS A 6 30.59 46.41 -20.54
N VAL A 7 30.68 46.81 -21.81
CA VAL A 7 31.57 47.89 -22.26
C VAL A 7 30.80 49.19 -22.25
N PHE A 8 31.10 50.06 -21.29
CA PHE A 8 30.82 51.50 -21.40
C PHE A 8 32.11 52.19 -21.83
N GLY A 9 32.00 53.20 -22.70
CA GLY A 9 33.12 53.84 -23.40
C GLY A 9 34.43 53.96 -22.61
N ASN A 10 35.54 53.66 -23.29
CA ASN A 10 36.97 53.72 -22.90
C ASN A 10 37.40 53.24 -21.49
N THR A 11 36.51 52.72 -20.66
CA THR A 11 36.86 52.18 -19.34
C THR A 11 36.12 50.86 -19.09
N THR A 12 36.81 49.75 -19.39
CA THR A 12 36.36 48.39 -19.05
C THR A 12 36.47 48.19 -17.54
N ARG A 13 35.35 48.25 -16.81
CA ARG A 13 35.28 47.76 -15.44
C ARG A 13 34.60 46.39 -15.41
N VAL A 14 35.37 45.36 -15.11
CA VAL A 14 34.86 44.01 -14.83
C VAL A 14 34.43 43.98 -13.37
N ASN A 15 33.14 44.17 -13.10
CA ASN A 15 32.60 43.93 -11.76
C ASN A 15 32.24 42.44 -11.62
N MET A 16 33.01 41.72 -10.82
CA MET A 16 32.64 40.40 -10.31
C MET A 16 31.46 40.59 -9.35
N GLY A 17 30.24 40.33 -9.81
CA GLY A 17 29.03 40.43 -8.98
C GLY A 17 27.96 41.42 -9.47
N PHE A 18 27.83 41.64 -10.77
CA PHE A 18 26.76 42.47 -11.34
C PHE A 18 25.39 41.82 -11.10
N THR A 19 24.54 42.39 -10.23
CA THR A 19 23.23 41.89 -9.73
C THR A 19 22.01 42.35 -10.57
N VAL A 20 20.81 41.76 -10.36
CA VAL A 20 19.55 42.23 -11.02
C VAL A 20 19.22 43.68 -10.68
N GLN A 21 19.54 44.09 -9.46
CA GLN A 21 19.32 45.46 -8.98
C GLN A 21 20.23 46.46 -9.72
N ASP A 22 21.41 46.03 -10.18
CA ASP A 22 22.33 46.87 -10.96
C ASP A 22 21.87 47.08 -12.40
N ILE A 23 21.03 46.19 -12.96
CA ILE A 23 20.41 46.39 -14.28
C ILE A 23 19.37 47.51 -14.24
N GLU A 24 18.67 47.66 -13.12
CA GLU A 24 17.64 48.69 -12.97
C GLU A 24 18.24 50.10 -12.94
N THR A 25 19.51 50.25 -12.53
CA THR A 25 20.25 51.52 -12.50
C THR A 25 20.86 51.92 -13.86
N LEU A 26 20.85 51.03 -14.86
CA LEU A 26 21.37 51.31 -16.20
C LEU A 26 20.45 52.25 -17.00
N PRO A 27 21.03 53.13 -17.85
CA PRO A 27 20.25 53.90 -18.82
C PRO A 27 19.45 53.01 -19.77
N ILE A 28 18.25 53.47 -20.16
CA ILE A 28 17.26 52.71 -20.95
C ILE A 28 17.86 52.07 -22.22
N ALA A 29 18.77 52.78 -22.91
CA ALA A 29 19.41 52.32 -24.13
C ALA A 29 20.21 51.01 -23.97
N TYR A 30 20.76 50.76 -22.79
CA TYR A 30 21.52 49.54 -22.47
C TYR A 30 20.65 48.50 -21.75
N LYS A 31 19.66 48.97 -20.98
CA LYS A 31 18.73 48.13 -20.22
C LYS A 31 17.83 47.27 -21.12
N LEU A 32 17.28 47.83 -22.20
CA LEU A 32 16.35 47.15 -23.11
C LEU A 32 16.97 45.95 -23.83
N PRO A 33 18.14 46.07 -24.50
CA PRO A 33 18.80 44.93 -25.15
C PRO A 33 19.15 43.80 -24.18
N ILE A 34 19.60 44.17 -22.97
CA ILE A 34 19.93 43.20 -21.92
C ILE A 34 18.67 42.45 -21.44
N LYS A 35 17.56 43.18 -21.20
CA LYS A 35 16.26 42.56 -20.84
C LYS A 35 15.70 41.67 -21.95
N GLU A 36 15.85 42.05 -23.22
CA GLU A 36 15.43 41.23 -24.36
C GLU A 36 16.26 39.93 -24.45
N LEU A 37 17.57 40.02 -24.27
CA LEU A 37 18.46 38.86 -24.27
C LEU A 37 18.09 37.88 -23.13
N PHE A 38 17.73 38.42 -21.96
CA PHE A 38 17.23 37.63 -20.84
C PHE A 38 15.85 37.03 -21.09
N TYR A 39 14.94 37.76 -21.74
CA TYR A 39 13.63 37.25 -22.13
C TYR A 39 13.75 36.07 -23.10
N GLN A 40 14.62 36.19 -24.11
CA GLN A 40 14.92 35.10 -25.04
C GLN A 40 15.54 33.91 -24.33
N TYR A 41 16.52 34.14 -23.44
CA TYR A 41 17.16 33.08 -22.67
C TYR A 41 16.16 32.33 -21.77
N LYS A 42 15.24 33.05 -21.11
CA LYS A 42 14.16 32.50 -20.28
C LYS A 42 13.18 31.65 -21.10
N LYS A 43 12.99 31.99 -22.39
CA LYS A 43 12.14 31.24 -23.31
C LYS A 43 12.80 29.95 -23.81
N THR A 44 14.12 29.95 -24.04
CA THR A 44 14.87 28.79 -24.55
C THR A 44 15.34 27.80 -23.48
N ASN A 45 15.70 28.26 -22.27
CA ASN A 45 16.26 27.41 -21.21
C ASN A 45 15.27 27.22 -20.06
N LYS A 46 14.48 26.15 -20.12
CA LYS A 46 13.45 25.84 -19.11
C LYS A 46 13.91 24.89 -18.00
N SER A 47 14.91 24.05 -18.25
CA SER A 47 15.14 22.82 -17.48
C SER A 47 16.31 22.86 -16.49
N GLU A 48 17.43 23.52 -16.79
CA GLU A 48 18.56 23.59 -15.85
C GLU A 48 19.27 24.95 -15.89
N MET A 49 19.26 25.63 -14.74
CA MET A 49 19.99 26.87 -14.50
C MET A 49 20.71 26.78 -13.16
N SER A 50 21.92 27.37 -13.04
CA SER A 50 22.57 27.54 -11.74
C SER A 50 21.72 28.46 -10.86
N GLY A 51 21.78 28.28 -9.53
CA GLY A 51 20.96 29.05 -8.57
C GLY A 51 21.17 30.55 -8.72
N ASP A 52 22.42 30.97 -8.94
CA ASP A 52 22.74 32.36 -9.23
C ASP A 52 22.07 32.83 -10.51
N THR A 53 22.23 32.10 -11.63
CA THR A 53 21.62 32.48 -12.92
C THR A 53 20.08 32.50 -12.86
N ALA A 54 19.46 31.67 -12.02
CA ALA A 54 18.01 31.69 -11.79
C ALA A 54 17.56 32.91 -10.97
N ALA A 55 18.28 33.26 -9.90
CA ALA A 55 18.07 34.50 -9.16
C ALA A 55 18.25 35.72 -10.08
N TYR A 56 19.23 35.65 -10.98
CA TYR A 56 19.51 36.67 -11.99
C TYR A 56 18.39 36.89 -13.03
N LEU A 57 17.57 35.88 -13.31
CA LEU A 57 16.47 35.94 -14.29
C LEU A 57 15.09 36.14 -13.64
N ASN A 58 15.04 36.45 -12.33
CA ASN A 58 13.81 36.43 -11.53
C ASN A 58 13.03 35.11 -11.73
N ARG A 59 13.76 33.98 -11.77
CA ARG A 59 13.20 32.61 -11.74
C ARG A 59 13.32 32.08 -10.32
N GLU A 60 12.55 32.71 -9.43
CA GLU A 60 12.51 32.35 -8.01
C GLU A 60 12.00 30.92 -7.77
N ASP A 61 11.23 30.36 -8.71
CA ASP A 61 10.79 28.96 -8.72
C ASP A 61 11.96 27.97 -8.67
N ILE A 62 13.00 28.19 -9.48
CA ILE A 62 14.17 27.30 -9.56
C ILE A 62 15.08 27.46 -8.33
N VAL A 63 15.19 28.68 -7.80
CA VAL A 63 15.97 28.98 -6.59
C VAL A 63 15.30 28.41 -5.34
N PHE A 64 13.97 28.53 -5.24
CA PHE A 64 13.18 28.07 -4.11
C PHE A 64 13.20 26.55 -3.95
N LEU A 65 13.20 25.80 -5.07
CA LEU A 65 13.28 24.34 -5.08
C LEU A 65 14.59 23.78 -4.47
N LYS A 66 15.68 24.55 -4.47
CA LYS A 66 16.98 24.09 -3.93
C LYS A 66 17.16 24.36 -2.43
N ASN A 67 16.39 25.27 -1.85
CA ASN A 67 16.65 25.81 -0.51
C ASN A 67 15.67 25.38 0.59
N GLU A 68 14.47 24.85 0.28
CA GLU A 68 13.50 24.42 1.31
C GLU A 68 13.11 22.93 1.20
N ASN A 69 13.12 22.24 2.37
CA ASN A 69 12.38 21.00 2.59
C ASN A 69 10.88 21.32 2.64
N CYS A 70 10.22 21.32 1.48
CA CYS A 70 8.88 21.88 1.29
C CYS A 70 7.75 21.02 1.90
N GLN A 71 7.67 20.92 3.24
CA GLN A 71 6.58 20.22 3.93
C GLN A 71 5.27 21.02 3.87
N THR A 72 4.33 20.62 3.00
CA THR A 72 2.99 21.24 2.96
C THR A 72 2.03 20.56 3.92
N SER A 73 1.29 21.39 4.66
CA SER A 73 0.17 20.94 5.51
C SER A 73 -0.86 20.17 4.67
N GLN A 74 -1.09 18.93 5.06
CA GLN A 74 -1.83 17.95 4.27
C GLN A 74 -3.30 18.30 4.09
N ASP A 75 -3.91 18.93 5.10
CA ASP A 75 -5.29 19.39 5.03
C ASP A 75 -5.50 20.41 3.91
N LYS A 76 -4.48 21.20 3.57
CA LYS A 76 -4.55 22.14 2.44
C LYS A 76 -4.62 21.41 1.10
N VAL A 77 -3.81 20.36 0.91
CA VAL A 77 -3.80 19.55 -0.32
C VAL A 77 -5.15 18.88 -0.53
N LEU A 78 -5.71 18.28 0.52
CA LEU A 78 -7.02 17.61 0.46
C LEU A 78 -8.14 18.58 0.08
N LYS A 79 -8.17 19.77 0.72
CA LYS A 79 -9.18 20.80 0.45
C LYS A 79 -9.13 21.31 -0.98
N VAL A 80 -7.94 21.46 -1.57
CA VAL A 80 -7.80 21.93 -2.96
C VAL A 80 -8.19 20.84 -3.94
N ARG A 81 -7.74 19.60 -3.71
CA ARG A 81 -7.99 18.47 -4.62
C ARG A 81 -9.44 18.02 -4.64
N PHE A 82 -10.12 18.09 -3.50
CA PHE A 82 -11.52 17.72 -3.33
C PHE A 82 -12.35 18.93 -2.90
N ASN A 83 -12.27 20.02 -3.66
CA ASN A 83 -12.97 21.28 -3.37
C ASN A 83 -14.45 21.29 -3.79
N GLN A 84 -14.89 20.31 -4.60
CA GLN A 84 -16.25 20.28 -5.16
C GLN A 84 -17.28 19.62 -4.23
N ASP A 85 -16.85 18.79 -3.28
CA ASP A 85 -17.74 18.06 -2.39
C ASP A 85 -17.07 17.67 -1.07
N LEU A 86 -17.86 17.09 -0.15
CA LEU A 86 -17.41 16.66 1.18
C LEU A 86 -17.01 15.17 1.21
N ARG A 87 -16.49 14.61 0.10
CA ARG A 87 -16.18 13.17 0.03
C ARG A 87 -15.15 12.74 1.08
N ILE A 88 -14.20 13.60 1.42
CA ILE A 88 -13.18 13.30 2.44
C ILE A 88 -13.81 13.17 3.82
N ASP A 89 -14.75 14.05 4.18
CA ASP A 89 -15.46 13.97 5.46
C ASP A 89 -16.36 12.74 5.52
N GLU A 90 -16.99 12.38 4.39
CA GLU A 90 -17.75 11.14 4.30
C GLU A 90 -16.87 9.90 4.45
N VAL A 91 -15.67 9.86 3.83
CA VAL A 91 -14.73 8.74 3.98
C VAL A 91 -14.21 8.64 5.41
N LYS A 92 -13.87 9.78 6.05
CA LYS A 92 -13.52 9.83 7.47
C LYS A 92 -14.63 9.24 8.33
N ARG A 93 -15.90 9.57 8.03
CA ARG A 93 -17.07 9.04 8.74
C ARG A 93 -17.30 7.55 8.48
N LEU A 94 -17.03 7.06 7.27
CA LEU A 94 -17.17 5.64 6.91
C LEU A 94 -16.10 4.76 7.54
N LEU A 95 -14.88 5.27 7.70
CA LEU A 95 -13.72 4.55 8.22
C LEU A 95 -13.44 4.83 9.71
N ASP A 96 -14.32 5.56 10.40
CA ASP A 96 -14.22 5.78 11.83
C ASP A 96 -14.60 4.50 12.59
N SER A 97 -13.70 4.07 13.48
CA SER A 97 -13.88 2.89 14.31
C SER A 97 -13.71 3.19 15.80
N SER A 98 -13.61 4.48 16.17
CA SER A 98 -13.36 4.91 17.55
C SER A 98 -14.63 5.34 18.30
N LYS A 99 -15.77 5.36 17.61
CA LYS A 99 -17.06 5.77 18.17
C LYS A 99 -18.09 4.65 18.09
N PRO A 100 -19.05 4.58 19.03
CA PRO A 100 -20.12 3.59 19.00
C PRO A 100 -20.94 3.66 17.71
N VAL A 101 -21.31 2.50 17.16
CA VAL A 101 -22.10 2.43 15.94
C VAL A 101 -23.56 2.73 16.24
N THR A 102 -24.19 3.63 15.48
CA THR A 102 -25.62 3.91 15.64
C THR A 102 -26.49 2.73 15.18
N LEU A 103 -27.29 2.18 16.09
CA LEU A 103 -28.32 1.18 15.79
C LEU A 103 -29.60 1.89 15.32
N LYS A 104 -30.13 1.45 14.18
CA LYS A 104 -31.34 2.00 13.54
C LYS A 104 -32.43 0.94 13.47
N LEU A 105 -32.74 0.34 14.62
CA LEU A 105 -33.81 -0.65 14.76
C LEU A 105 -35.02 0.01 15.42
N THR A 106 -36.21 -0.30 14.92
CA THR A 106 -37.48 0.15 15.49
C THR A 106 -38.13 -1.02 16.20
N GLN A 107 -38.44 -0.87 17.48
CA GLN A 107 -39.17 -1.88 18.24
C GLN A 107 -40.60 -2.00 17.68
N LYS A 108 -41.00 -3.21 17.31
CA LYS A 108 -42.38 -3.50 16.90
C LYS A 108 -43.26 -3.64 18.13
N LEU A 109 -44.54 -3.27 18.02
CA LEU A 109 -45.50 -3.30 19.13
C LEU A 109 -45.66 -4.69 19.76
N ASP A 110 -45.48 -5.75 18.96
CA ASP A 110 -45.65 -7.14 19.40
C ASP A 110 -44.40 -7.73 20.08
N VAL A 111 -43.29 -6.99 20.14
CA VAL A 111 -41.99 -7.47 20.63
C VAL A 111 -41.70 -6.88 22.00
N ASN A 112 -41.55 -7.74 23.01
CA ASN A 112 -41.17 -7.32 24.35
C ASN A 112 -39.74 -6.76 24.41
N ASP A 113 -39.43 -6.00 25.45
CA ASP A 113 -38.13 -5.30 25.58
C ASP A 113 -36.93 -6.25 25.59
N HIS A 114 -37.08 -7.44 26.16
CA HIS A 114 -36.03 -8.46 26.20
C HIS A 114 -35.72 -9.03 24.81
N ALA A 115 -36.75 -9.37 24.03
CA ALA A 115 -36.59 -9.85 22.67
C ALA A 115 -36.02 -8.76 21.76
N PHE A 116 -36.45 -7.51 21.94
CA PHE A 116 -35.88 -6.37 21.22
C PHE A 116 -34.40 -6.15 21.57
N ALA A 117 -34.03 -6.22 22.84
CA ALA A 117 -32.63 -6.12 23.26
C ALA A 117 -31.75 -7.21 22.62
N LYS A 118 -32.26 -8.44 22.52
CA LYS A 118 -31.57 -9.55 21.83
C LYS A 118 -31.45 -9.30 20.32
N GLU A 119 -32.46 -8.70 19.69
CA GLU A 119 -32.39 -8.29 18.29
C GLU A 119 -31.34 -7.19 18.09
N GLU A 120 -31.26 -6.20 18.99
CA GLU A 120 -30.23 -5.17 18.99
C GLU A 120 -28.82 -5.75 19.15
N GLU A 121 -28.63 -6.72 20.04
CA GLU A 121 -27.34 -7.41 20.24
C GLU A 121 -26.93 -8.22 19.01
N SER A 122 -27.86 -8.97 18.41
CA SER A 122 -27.60 -9.74 17.18
C SER A 122 -27.20 -8.83 16.02
N TYR A 123 -27.92 -7.71 15.84
CA TYR A 123 -27.60 -6.73 14.82
C TYR A 123 -26.27 -6.00 15.10
N LEU A 124 -25.97 -5.71 16.36
CA LEU A 124 -24.67 -5.17 16.78
C LEU A 124 -23.53 -6.14 16.40
N GLY A 125 -23.72 -7.46 16.57
CA GLY A 125 -22.75 -8.47 16.14
C GLY A 125 -22.42 -8.39 14.64
N LEU A 126 -23.43 -8.22 13.79
CA LEU A 126 -23.21 -8.01 12.34
C LEU A 126 -22.46 -6.72 12.05
N LEU A 127 -22.78 -5.64 12.77
CA LEU A 127 -22.08 -4.36 12.63
C LEU A 127 -20.63 -4.44 13.14
N CYS A 128 -20.35 -5.24 14.16
CA CYS A 128 -19.01 -5.45 14.67
C CYS A 128 -18.10 -6.12 13.64
N ASN A 129 -18.60 -7.09 12.86
CA ASN A 129 -17.84 -7.67 11.73
C ASN A 129 -17.39 -6.59 10.72
N ARG A 130 -18.25 -5.60 10.47
CA ARG A 130 -17.89 -4.44 9.67
C ARG A 130 -16.87 -3.55 10.40
N THR A 131 -17.11 -3.19 11.67
CA THR A 131 -16.22 -2.29 12.40
C THR A 131 -14.81 -2.86 12.57
N MET A 132 -14.69 -4.17 12.82
CA MET A 132 -13.42 -4.88 12.95
C MET A 132 -12.56 -4.88 11.67
N SER A 133 -13.15 -4.66 10.49
CA SER A 133 -12.43 -4.62 9.21
C SER A 133 -12.05 -3.21 8.76
N LEU A 134 -12.64 -2.16 9.35
CA LEU A 134 -12.33 -0.76 9.05
C LEU A 134 -10.86 -0.38 9.22
N PRO A 135 -10.12 -0.87 10.24
CA PRO A 135 -8.74 -0.45 10.44
C PRO A 135 -7.82 -0.63 9.24
N VAL A 136 -8.01 -1.68 8.43
CA VAL A 136 -7.18 -1.91 7.24
C VAL A 136 -7.28 -0.75 6.25
N ALA A 137 -8.51 -0.35 5.94
CA ALA A 137 -8.76 0.78 5.05
C ALA A 137 -8.41 2.13 5.67
N ARG A 138 -8.57 2.26 6.99
CA ARG A 138 -8.15 3.45 7.72
C ARG A 138 -6.64 3.66 7.57
N GLY A 139 -5.85 2.60 7.69
CA GLY A 139 -4.40 2.62 7.44
C GLY A 139 -4.05 3.06 6.03
N MET A 140 -4.76 2.53 5.03
CA MET A 140 -4.62 2.95 3.62
C MET A 140 -4.92 4.44 3.44
N PHE A 141 -6.04 4.90 4.02
CA PHE A 141 -6.50 6.27 3.92
C PHE A 141 -5.54 7.25 4.59
N THR A 142 -4.99 6.92 5.76
CA THR A 142 -4.12 7.81 6.52
C THR A 142 -2.63 7.58 6.24
N LEU A 143 -2.26 6.78 5.23
CA LEU A 143 -0.87 6.45 4.92
C LEU A 143 0.02 7.70 4.77
N GLY A 144 1.09 7.74 5.57
CA GLY A 144 2.09 8.80 5.59
C GLY A 144 1.55 10.20 5.89
N THR A 145 0.43 10.32 6.60
CA THR A 145 -0.24 11.60 6.92
C THR A 145 0.20 12.25 8.24
N SER A 146 1.22 11.75 8.93
CA SER A 146 1.64 12.31 10.21
C SER A 146 3.14 12.31 10.35
N SER A 147 3.63 13.35 11.02
CA SER A 147 4.99 13.45 11.55
C SER A 147 4.87 13.46 13.08
N PRO A 148 5.26 12.38 13.77
CA PRO A 148 5.16 12.29 15.22
C PRO A 148 6.14 13.25 15.92
N ILE A 149 5.76 13.73 17.10
CA ILE A 149 6.63 14.50 17.98
C ILE A 149 7.45 13.53 18.84
N GLN A 150 8.75 13.75 18.98
CA GLN A 150 9.65 12.83 19.69
C GLN A 150 9.35 12.66 21.17
N SER A 151 8.75 13.66 21.81
CA SER A 151 8.40 13.64 23.23
C SER A 151 7.09 12.92 23.54
N GLU A 152 6.32 12.53 22.52
CA GLU A 152 4.98 11.96 22.68
C GLU A 152 4.94 10.51 22.21
N ALA A 153 4.16 9.71 22.94
CA ALA A 153 3.84 8.35 22.54
C ALA A 153 2.76 8.39 21.45
N VAL A 154 2.81 7.44 20.52
CA VAL A 154 1.79 7.30 19.49
C VAL A 154 0.46 6.94 20.14
N VAL A 155 -0.57 7.70 19.77
CA VAL A 155 -1.95 7.40 20.16
C VAL A 155 -2.53 6.45 19.12
N ILE A 156 -2.71 5.19 19.53
CA ILE A 156 -3.48 4.22 18.77
C ILE A 156 -4.96 4.45 19.12
N PRO A 157 -5.83 4.78 18.15
CA PRO A 157 -7.25 4.97 18.41
C PRO A 157 -7.88 3.71 19.00
N THR A 158 -8.81 3.86 19.94
CA THR A 158 -9.58 2.73 20.46
C THR A 158 -10.43 2.12 19.35
N LEU A 159 -10.57 0.79 19.36
CA LEU A 159 -11.50 0.08 18.49
C LEU A 159 -12.81 -0.12 19.26
N GLU A 160 -13.78 0.74 19.00
CA GLU A 160 -15.04 0.77 19.71
C GLU A 160 -16.06 -0.17 19.06
N LEU A 161 -16.51 -1.17 19.82
CA LEU A 161 -17.43 -2.22 19.34
C LEU A 161 -18.80 -2.16 20.02
N SER A 162 -19.09 -1.10 20.77
CA SER A 162 -20.44 -0.85 21.28
C SER A 162 -21.36 -0.20 20.24
N GLY A 163 -22.66 -0.35 20.47
CA GLY A 163 -23.72 0.28 19.69
C GLY A 163 -24.43 1.37 20.49
N TYR A 164 -24.86 2.43 19.83
CA TYR A 164 -25.79 3.41 20.41
C TYR A 164 -27.20 3.21 19.84
N SER A 165 -28.14 2.78 20.67
CA SER A 165 -29.55 2.65 20.30
C SER A 165 -30.22 4.02 20.31
N LYS A 166 -30.71 4.46 19.14
CA LYS A 166 -31.49 5.71 19.03
C LYS A 166 -32.90 5.60 19.59
N THR A 167 -33.42 4.39 19.67
CA THR A 167 -34.79 4.13 20.14
C THR A 167 -34.85 4.22 21.65
N ASN A 168 -33.84 3.65 22.32
CA ASN A 168 -33.75 3.59 23.78
C ASN A 168 -32.78 4.60 24.39
N ASN A 169 -32.10 5.42 23.56
CA ASN A 169 -31.03 6.35 23.96
C ASN A 169 -29.98 5.72 24.88
N LYS A 170 -29.65 4.45 24.64
CA LYS A 170 -28.77 3.62 25.47
C LYS A 170 -27.61 3.05 24.67
N THR A 171 -26.46 2.92 25.32
CA THR A 171 -25.33 2.17 24.77
C THR A 171 -25.53 0.68 25.01
N VAL A 172 -25.52 -0.09 23.93
CA VAL A 172 -25.51 -1.55 23.91
C VAL A 172 -24.05 -1.97 23.86
N ALA A 173 -23.54 -2.54 24.94
CA ALA A 173 -22.21 -3.13 24.97
C ALA A 173 -22.21 -4.45 24.18
N ASN A 174 -21.08 -4.78 23.60
CA ASN A 174 -20.88 -6.07 22.97
C ASN A 174 -20.20 -7.04 23.95
N ASN A 175 -20.76 -8.24 24.07
CA ASN A 175 -20.29 -9.29 24.98
C ASN A 175 -19.45 -10.33 24.24
N PHE A 176 -18.41 -9.92 23.52
CA PHE A 176 -17.48 -10.88 22.93
C PHE A 176 -16.73 -11.63 24.03
N ASN A 177 -17.15 -12.86 24.32
CA ASN A 177 -16.49 -13.72 25.30
C ASN A 177 -15.14 -14.28 24.80
N ASP A 178 -14.88 -14.23 23.48
CA ASP A 178 -13.68 -14.77 22.84
C ASP A 178 -12.70 -13.65 22.48
N ASN A 179 -11.69 -13.45 23.35
CA ASN A 179 -10.60 -12.50 23.12
C ASN A 179 -9.83 -12.75 21.80
N ALA A 180 -9.87 -13.99 21.26
CA ALA A 180 -9.20 -14.31 20.00
C ALA A 180 -9.85 -13.61 18.79
N LEU A 181 -11.14 -13.24 18.89
CA LEU A 181 -11.82 -12.49 17.82
C LEU A 181 -11.27 -11.06 17.66
N LEU A 182 -10.65 -10.50 18.69
CA LEU A 182 -10.10 -9.14 18.70
C LEU A 182 -8.62 -9.07 18.32
N LEU A 183 -7.89 -10.19 18.33
CA LEU A 183 -6.45 -10.22 18.06
C LEU A 183 -6.09 -9.56 16.71
N TRP A 184 -6.72 -9.99 15.61
CA TRP A 184 -6.45 -9.45 14.28
C TRP A 184 -7.01 -8.04 14.04
N PRO A 185 -8.25 -7.72 14.46
CA PRO A 185 -8.75 -6.36 14.40
C PRO A 185 -7.87 -5.36 15.15
N SER A 186 -7.40 -5.69 16.36
CA SER A 186 -6.46 -4.86 17.12
C SER A 186 -5.08 -4.80 16.43
N PHE A 187 -4.57 -5.91 15.90
CA PHE A 187 -3.36 -5.88 15.08
C PHE A 187 -3.51 -4.89 13.91
N HIS A 188 -4.59 -4.96 13.14
CA HIS A 188 -4.86 -4.02 12.04
C HIS A 188 -5.05 -2.57 12.50
N ASN A 189 -5.61 -2.36 13.69
CA ASN A 189 -5.75 -1.06 14.35
C ASN A 189 -4.38 -0.43 14.66
N GLY A 190 -3.47 -1.23 15.21
CA GLY A 190 -2.07 -0.89 15.38
C GLY A 190 -1.35 -0.55 14.08
N VAL A 191 -1.51 -1.41 13.05
CA VAL A 191 -0.91 -1.18 11.72
C VAL A 191 -1.37 0.17 11.16
N ALA A 192 -2.67 0.45 11.23
CA ALA A 192 -3.22 1.71 10.73
C ALA A 192 -2.66 2.95 11.44
N ALA A 193 -2.42 2.86 12.76
CA ALA A 193 -1.79 3.94 13.52
C ALA A 193 -0.32 4.15 13.11
N GLY A 194 0.43 3.06 12.90
CA GLY A 194 1.83 3.13 12.47
C GLY A 194 2.01 3.61 11.02
N LEU A 195 1.16 3.17 10.10
CA LEU A 195 1.19 3.60 8.69
C LEU A 195 0.88 5.08 8.52
N LYS A 196 0.27 5.72 9.52
CA LYS A 196 0.08 7.16 9.54
C LYS A 196 1.40 7.92 9.48
N ILE A 197 2.48 7.35 10.00
CA ILE A 197 3.80 8.00 10.07
C ILE A 197 4.45 8.03 8.69
N ALA A 198 4.81 9.22 8.20
CA ALA A 198 5.44 9.37 6.90
C ALA A 198 6.84 8.71 6.83
N PRO A 199 7.19 8.01 5.73
CA PRO A 199 8.51 7.39 5.57
C PRO A 199 9.68 8.38 5.60
N SER A 200 9.44 9.64 5.22
CA SER A 200 10.46 10.69 5.15
C SER A 200 10.81 11.32 6.50
N VAL A 201 10.20 10.88 7.60
CA VAL A 201 10.38 11.50 8.93
C VAL A 201 11.63 10.93 9.61
N SER A 202 12.66 11.75 9.74
CA SER A 202 13.91 11.41 10.44
C SER A 202 13.78 11.37 11.97
N GLN A 203 12.68 11.88 12.53
CA GLN A 203 12.45 11.99 13.97
C GLN A 203 12.20 10.63 14.64
N VAL A 204 11.88 9.59 13.86
CA VAL A 204 11.64 8.22 14.34
C VAL A 204 12.98 7.50 14.53
N GLY A 205 13.62 7.75 15.67
CA GLY A 205 14.86 7.07 16.07
C GLY A 205 14.61 5.79 16.87
N SER A 206 15.67 5.01 17.09
CA SER A 206 15.64 3.79 17.92
C SER A 206 15.09 4.07 19.33
N THR A 207 15.49 5.17 19.97
CA THR A 207 15.01 5.61 21.28
C THR A 207 13.50 5.84 21.29
N TRP A 208 12.95 6.45 20.24
CA TRP A 208 11.52 6.72 20.16
C TRP A 208 10.71 5.45 19.93
N ILE A 209 11.23 4.50 19.15
CA ILE A 209 10.59 3.19 18.98
C ILE A 209 10.57 2.43 20.32
N LEU A 210 11.69 2.45 21.06
CA LEU A 210 11.78 1.84 22.39
C LEU A 210 10.91 2.57 23.43
N PHE A 211 10.71 3.89 23.30
CA PHE A 211 9.81 4.66 24.15
C PHE A 211 8.34 4.24 23.98
N ASN A 212 7.95 3.80 22.79
CA ASN A 212 6.61 3.32 22.48
C ASN A 212 6.41 1.82 22.83
N LYS A 213 7.29 1.22 23.64
CA LYS A 213 7.17 -0.17 24.07
C LYS A 213 5.80 -0.46 24.71
N LEU A 214 5.42 -1.73 24.60
CA LEU A 214 4.18 -2.28 25.13
C LEU A 214 3.93 -1.84 26.59
N LYS A 215 2.76 -1.25 26.84
CA LYS A 215 2.37 -0.80 28.19
C LYS A 215 1.55 -1.84 28.95
N SER A 216 0.71 -2.62 28.27
CA SER A 216 -0.07 -3.72 28.87
C SER A 216 -0.21 -4.90 27.91
N ALA A 217 -0.40 -6.11 28.43
CA ALA A 217 -0.62 -7.32 27.63
C ALA A 217 -1.88 -7.24 26.74
N GLU A 218 -2.91 -6.52 27.15
CA GLU A 218 -4.15 -6.32 26.37
C GLU A 218 -3.89 -5.55 25.07
N THR A 219 -2.89 -4.66 25.07
CA THR A 219 -2.49 -3.87 23.90
C THR A 219 -1.40 -4.54 23.06
N ALA A 220 -1.07 -5.81 23.34
CA ALA A 220 0.02 -6.52 22.65
C ALA A 220 -0.22 -6.63 21.15
N ALA A 221 -1.46 -6.92 20.74
CA ALA A 221 -1.85 -7.01 19.34
C ALA A 221 -1.71 -5.66 18.62
N ASP A 222 -2.21 -4.57 19.21
CA ASP A 222 -2.07 -3.21 18.67
C ASP A 222 -0.59 -2.83 18.52
N HIS A 223 0.24 -3.11 19.52
CA HIS A 223 1.66 -2.80 19.48
C HIS A 223 2.39 -3.62 18.40
N ALA A 224 2.10 -4.92 18.27
CA ALA A 224 2.65 -5.76 17.23
C ALA A 224 2.30 -5.23 15.82
N GLY A 225 1.06 -4.79 15.62
CA GLY A 225 0.63 -4.15 14.39
C GLY A 225 1.34 -2.83 14.12
N PHE A 226 1.50 -2.00 15.15
CA PHE A 226 2.24 -0.74 15.05
C PHE A 226 3.69 -0.96 14.60
N LEU A 227 4.38 -1.95 15.19
CA LEU A 227 5.74 -2.32 14.79
C LEU A 227 5.79 -2.86 13.36
N TYR A 228 4.82 -3.69 12.97
CA TYR A 228 4.70 -4.18 11.61
C TYR A 228 4.62 -3.04 10.59
N ALA A 229 3.82 -2.01 10.87
CA ALA A 229 3.73 -0.83 10.03
C ALA A 229 5.05 -0.04 9.95
N LEU A 230 5.78 0.11 11.06
CA LEU A 230 7.11 0.75 11.03
C LEU A 230 8.10 -0.03 10.18
N GLY A 231 7.99 -1.36 10.13
CA GLY A 231 8.80 -2.21 9.26
C GLY A 231 8.51 -1.94 7.78
N LEU A 232 7.23 -1.91 7.40
CA LEU A 232 6.81 -1.58 6.04
C LEU A 232 7.18 -0.17 5.60
N SER A 233 7.12 0.80 6.51
CA SER A 233 7.54 2.18 6.24
C SER A 233 9.06 2.37 6.21
N GLY A 234 9.84 1.35 6.56
CA GLY A 234 11.31 1.38 6.55
C GLY A 234 11.96 1.97 7.81
N HIS A 235 11.17 2.37 8.81
CA HIS A 235 11.66 3.00 10.06
C HIS A 235 12.41 2.04 10.97
N LEU A 236 12.12 0.74 10.91
CA LEU A 236 12.86 -0.27 11.70
C LEU A 236 14.31 -0.46 11.23
N SER A 237 14.70 0.09 10.07
CA SER A 237 16.09 0.06 9.58
C SER A 237 17.09 0.64 10.60
N VAL A 238 16.66 1.63 11.37
CA VAL A 238 17.45 2.37 12.37
C VAL A 238 17.69 1.59 13.67
N LEU A 239 16.91 0.54 13.95
CA LEU A 239 17.07 -0.24 15.19
C LEU A 239 18.36 -1.08 15.17
N PRO A 240 19.16 -1.07 16.25
CA PRO A 240 20.31 -1.94 16.42
C PRO A 240 19.95 -3.42 16.35
N ASN A 241 20.88 -4.26 15.89
CA ASN A 241 20.68 -5.70 15.74
C ASN A 241 20.43 -6.44 17.06
N ILE A 242 20.73 -5.84 18.22
CA ILE A 242 20.44 -6.45 19.53
C ILE A 242 18.94 -6.61 19.78
N TYR A 243 18.13 -5.72 19.22
CA TYR A 243 16.68 -5.74 19.34
C TYR A 243 16.01 -6.51 18.19
N LEU A 244 16.77 -7.05 17.23
CA LEU A 244 16.20 -7.71 16.05
C LEU A 244 15.44 -9.00 16.39
N HIS A 245 15.86 -9.69 17.45
CA HIS A 245 15.20 -10.92 17.91
C HIS A 245 13.76 -10.66 18.40
N ASP A 246 13.50 -9.47 18.95
CA ASP A 246 12.16 -9.03 19.34
C ASP A 246 11.33 -8.54 18.14
N TYR A 247 11.97 -8.22 17.00
CA TYR A 247 11.40 -7.42 15.90
C TYR A 247 11.68 -8.00 14.51
N LEU A 248 11.23 -9.24 14.25
CA LEU A 248 11.34 -10.03 13.02
C LEU A 248 10.98 -9.35 11.67
N ILE A 249 10.42 -8.13 11.69
CA ILE A 249 9.78 -7.47 10.55
C ILE A 249 10.74 -6.51 9.82
N LYS A 250 12.02 -6.51 10.18
CA LYS A 250 13.06 -5.69 9.52
C LYS A 250 13.49 -6.31 8.17
N VAL A 251 12.57 -6.62 7.27
CA VAL A 251 12.93 -7.20 5.97
C VAL A 251 13.24 -6.11 4.97
N ARG A 252 14.54 -5.89 4.72
CA ARG A 252 15.00 -5.12 3.56
C ARG A 252 14.90 -6.01 2.32
N ILE A 253 14.03 -5.62 1.39
CA ILE A 253 13.74 -6.38 0.17
C ILE A 253 15.03 -6.62 -0.62
N GLY A 254 15.31 -7.88 -0.96
CA GLY A 254 16.46 -8.29 -1.78
C GLY A 254 17.84 -8.10 -1.14
N SER A 255 17.94 -7.76 0.16
CA SER A 255 19.23 -7.43 0.79
C SER A 255 20.15 -8.62 1.06
N LYS A 256 19.63 -9.86 1.09
CA LYS A 256 20.37 -11.08 1.48
C LYS A 256 21.12 -10.96 2.82
N ASN A 257 20.59 -10.18 3.76
CA ASN A 257 21.24 -9.98 5.05
C ASN A 257 21.32 -11.30 5.85
N SER A 258 22.54 -11.73 6.19
CA SER A 258 22.79 -12.98 6.92
C SER A 258 22.20 -13.01 8.33
N ASP A 259 22.18 -11.89 9.04
CA ASP A 259 21.65 -11.81 10.41
C ASP A 259 20.12 -12.02 10.40
N ILE A 260 19.43 -11.37 9.47
CA ILE A 260 17.98 -11.53 9.29
C ILE A 260 17.66 -12.96 8.83
N TYR A 261 18.46 -13.51 7.91
CA TYR A 261 18.30 -14.89 7.46
C TYR A 261 18.43 -15.90 8.61
N LYS A 262 19.43 -15.74 9.50
CA LYS A 262 19.60 -16.63 10.66
C LYS A 262 18.37 -16.61 11.56
N ILE A 263 17.82 -15.42 11.84
CA ILE A 263 16.62 -15.31 12.67
C ILE A 263 15.43 -15.97 11.97
N ILE A 264 15.22 -15.73 10.68
CA ILE A 264 14.14 -16.38 9.90
C ILE A 264 14.30 -17.90 9.88
N SER A 265 15.53 -18.41 9.72
CA SER A 265 15.80 -19.85 9.67
C SER A 265 15.45 -20.58 10.97
N LEU A 266 15.50 -19.89 12.13
CA LEU A 266 15.05 -20.45 13.40
C LEU A 266 13.54 -20.71 13.44
N HIS A 267 12.76 -20.06 12.57
CA HIS A 267 11.32 -20.23 12.48
C HIS A 267 10.89 -21.28 11.45
N LEU A 268 11.83 -21.89 10.73
CA LEU A 268 11.56 -22.84 9.65
C LEU A 268 12.31 -24.15 9.87
N ASP A 269 11.57 -25.21 10.19
CA ASP A 269 12.11 -26.56 10.45
C ASP A 269 13.01 -27.06 9.31
N SER A 270 12.68 -26.75 8.06
CA SER A 270 13.44 -27.19 6.89
C SER A 270 14.78 -26.49 6.67
N LEU A 271 15.02 -25.36 7.37
CA LEU A 271 16.30 -24.66 7.34
C LEU A 271 17.14 -24.94 8.58
N LEU A 272 16.57 -25.58 9.60
CA LEU A 272 17.29 -25.97 10.79
C LEU A 272 18.21 -27.18 10.53
N PRO A 273 19.42 -27.21 11.13
CA PRO A 273 20.25 -28.40 11.09
C PRO A 273 19.53 -29.60 11.75
N PRO A 274 19.74 -30.84 11.29
CA PRO A 274 19.08 -32.04 11.85
C PRO A 274 19.42 -32.32 13.33
N THR A 275 20.32 -31.55 13.94
CA THR A 275 20.74 -31.65 15.34
C THR A 275 20.06 -30.63 16.26
N SER A 276 19.22 -29.72 15.73
CA SER A 276 18.53 -28.72 16.54
C SER A 276 17.39 -29.32 17.37
N LEU A 277 17.13 -28.74 18.54
CA LEU A 277 15.95 -29.05 19.35
C LEU A 277 14.67 -28.74 18.57
N GLU A 278 13.65 -29.58 18.70
CA GLU A 278 12.31 -29.30 18.18
C GLU A 278 11.76 -28.05 18.88
N LEU A 279 11.63 -26.96 18.13
CA LEU A 279 11.05 -25.72 18.61
C LEU A 279 9.57 -25.69 18.28
N PHE A 280 8.73 -25.50 19.29
CA PHE A 280 7.30 -25.31 19.07
C PHE A 280 7.02 -23.90 18.55
N ILE A 281 6.93 -23.74 17.22
CA ILE A 281 6.69 -22.46 16.55
C ILE A 281 5.26 -22.43 16.01
N PRO A 282 4.42 -21.46 16.41
CA PRO A 282 3.06 -21.32 15.89
C PRO A 282 3.04 -21.20 14.35
N GLN A 283 2.06 -21.86 13.71
CA GLN A 283 1.95 -21.92 12.25
C GLN A 283 1.90 -20.52 11.59
N VAL A 284 1.17 -19.59 12.18
CA VAL A 284 1.09 -18.19 11.73
C VAL A 284 2.46 -17.52 11.67
N SER A 285 3.35 -17.83 12.62
CA SER A 285 4.73 -17.32 12.64
C SER A 285 5.60 -17.97 11.57
N GLN A 286 5.42 -19.26 11.29
CA GLN A 286 6.11 -19.95 10.19
C GLN A 286 5.71 -19.34 8.84
N VAL A 287 4.42 -19.13 8.59
CA VAL A 287 3.89 -18.49 7.37
C VAL A 287 4.49 -17.09 7.19
N ALA A 288 4.55 -16.30 8.27
CA ALA A 288 5.18 -14.99 8.24
C ALA A 288 6.69 -15.05 7.95
N ALA A 289 7.40 -16.05 8.50
CA ALA A 289 8.81 -16.28 8.25
C ALA A 289 9.09 -16.65 6.79
N ILE A 290 8.25 -17.49 6.16
CA ILE A 290 8.37 -17.86 4.74
C ILE A 290 8.21 -16.65 3.83
N ILE A 291 7.19 -15.81 4.04
CA ILE A 291 7.04 -14.58 3.25
C ILE A 291 8.22 -13.63 3.49
N SER A 292 8.69 -13.52 4.74
CA SER A 292 9.86 -12.72 5.09
C SER A 292 11.11 -13.21 4.36
N LEU A 293 11.29 -14.53 4.22
CA LEU A 293 12.36 -15.14 3.42
C LEU A 293 12.24 -14.74 1.94
N GLY A 294 11.03 -14.83 1.37
CA GLY A 294 10.75 -14.43 -0.01
C GLY A 294 11.06 -12.96 -0.28
N LEU A 295 10.71 -12.07 0.64
CA LEU A 295 11.05 -10.65 0.56
C LEU A 295 12.56 -10.39 0.72
N LEU A 296 13.22 -11.08 1.65
CA LEU A 296 14.67 -10.94 1.89
C LEU A 296 15.51 -11.35 0.68
N PHE A 297 15.09 -12.43 0.01
CA PHE A 297 15.73 -13.01 -1.17
C PHE A 297 15.02 -12.65 -2.48
N PHE A 298 14.28 -11.54 -2.50
CA PHE A 298 13.53 -11.09 -3.67
C PHE A 298 14.44 -10.90 -4.90
N ASN A 299 14.07 -11.51 -6.03
CA ASN A 299 14.82 -11.47 -7.30
C ASN A 299 16.30 -11.86 -7.17
N THR A 300 16.60 -12.85 -6.33
CA THR A 300 17.98 -13.29 -6.11
C THR A 300 18.36 -14.54 -6.89
N GLY A 301 17.38 -15.32 -7.33
CA GLY A 301 17.60 -16.59 -8.02
C GLY A 301 18.30 -17.65 -7.16
N ASP A 302 18.14 -17.61 -5.82
CA ASP A 302 18.80 -18.59 -4.94
C ASP A 302 18.22 -20.00 -5.13
N SER A 303 18.99 -20.85 -5.82
CA SER A 303 18.58 -22.21 -6.15
C SER A 303 18.35 -23.10 -4.93
N HIS A 304 19.10 -22.94 -3.84
CA HIS A 304 18.96 -23.75 -2.63
C HIS A 304 17.62 -23.44 -1.94
N LEU A 305 17.34 -22.16 -1.71
CA LEU A 305 16.08 -21.73 -1.11
C LEU A 305 14.89 -22.07 -2.00
N ALA A 306 15.05 -22.01 -3.32
CA ALA A 306 14.04 -22.48 -4.25
C ALA A 306 13.73 -23.98 -4.05
N LYS A 307 14.73 -24.86 -3.88
CA LYS A 307 14.50 -26.30 -3.60
C LYS A 307 13.73 -26.49 -2.29
N VAL A 308 14.14 -25.77 -1.25
CA VAL A 308 13.51 -25.86 0.08
C VAL A 308 12.04 -25.45 0.00
N LEU A 309 11.74 -24.32 -0.64
CA LEU A 309 10.36 -23.82 -0.76
C LEU A 309 9.48 -24.71 -1.62
N ILE A 310 9.99 -25.31 -2.69
CA ILE A 310 9.23 -26.31 -3.47
C ILE A 310 8.84 -27.52 -2.60
N LYS A 311 9.76 -27.99 -1.74
CA LYS A 311 9.46 -29.06 -0.78
C LYS A 311 8.42 -28.63 0.26
N GLU A 312 8.45 -27.37 0.70
CA GLU A 312 7.46 -26.81 1.64
C GLU A 312 6.05 -26.69 1.04
N ILE A 313 5.92 -26.39 -0.26
CA ILE A 313 4.61 -26.36 -0.95
C ILE A 313 3.93 -27.73 -0.85
N GLY A 314 4.69 -28.80 -1.04
CA GLY A 314 4.21 -30.18 -0.97
C GLY A 314 4.38 -30.86 0.38
N ARG A 315 4.60 -30.11 1.49
CA ARG A 315 4.87 -30.70 2.81
C ARG A 315 3.75 -31.66 3.21
N ALA A 316 4.10 -32.91 3.52
CA ALA A 316 3.15 -33.90 4.01
C ALA A 316 2.58 -33.50 5.39
N PRO A 317 1.34 -33.92 5.75
CA PRO A 317 0.86 -33.73 7.11
C PRO A 317 1.81 -34.45 8.08
N GLY A 318 2.25 -33.75 9.13
CA GLY A 318 3.06 -34.36 10.18
C GLY A 318 2.23 -35.33 11.03
N SER A 319 2.89 -36.04 11.96
CA SER A 319 2.23 -36.94 12.91
C SER A 319 1.34 -36.20 13.92
N ASP A 320 1.58 -34.91 14.13
CA ASP A 320 0.96 -34.15 15.21
C ASP A 320 -0.27 -33.38 14.72
N LEU A 321 -1.30 -33.31 15.56
CA LEU A 321 -2.56 -32.61 15.26
C LEU A 321 -2.33 -31.12 14.92
N GLU A 322 -1.34 -30.48 15.55
CA GLU A 322 -1.00 -29.07 15.34
C GLU A 322 -0.28 -28.83 14.00
N SER A 323 0.47 -29.81 13.49
CA SER A 323 1.12 -29.77 12.17
C SER A 323 0.12 -29.87 11.00
N SER A 324 -1.15 -30.15 11.31
CA SER A 324 -2.25 -30.27 10.35
C SER A 324 -3.07 -29.00 10.18
N LEU A 325 -2.90 -27.99 11.05
CA LEU A 325 -3.65 -26.73 11.01
C LEU A 325 -3.04 -25.74 10.00
N ASP A 326 -3.89 -24.95 9.33
CA ASP A 326 -3.54 -23.85 8.43
C ASP A 326 -2.51 -24.17 7.33
N ARG A 327 -2.47 -25.43 6.86
CA ARG A 327 -1.53 -25.91 5.84
C ARG A 327 -1.68 -25.21 4.50
N GLU A 328 -2.90 -24.79 4.16
CA GLU A 328 -3.20 -24.06 2.94
C GLU A 328 -2.49 -22.70 2.92
N SER A 329 -2.50 -21.97 4.05
CA SER A 329 -1.78 -20.71 4.19
C SER A 329 -0.26 -20.88 4.06
N HIS A 330 0.28 -22.00 4.55
CA HIS A 330 1.70 -22.36 4.46
C HIS A 330 2.12 -22.68 3.03
N ALA A 331 1.36 -23.53 2.35
CA ALA A 331 1.62 -23.88 0.96
C ALA A 331 1.52 -22.64 0.07
N LEU A 332 0.51 -21.79 0.28
CA LEU A 332 0.35 -20.53 -0.43
C LEU A 332 1.53 -19.57 -0.18
N ALA A 333 1.94 -19.40 1.07
CA ALA A 333 3.08 -18.55 1.40
C ALA A 333 4.39 -19.07 0.82
N SER A 334 4.59 -20.39 0.81
CA SER A 334 5.75 -21.04 0.16
C SER A 334 5.77 -20.79 -1.34
N GLY A 335 4.61 -20.89 -2.00
CA GLY A 335 4.45 -20.54 -3.41
C GLY A 335 4.74 -19.07 -3.71
N PHE A 336 4.24 -18.15 -2.88
CA PHE A 336 4.55 -16.72 -3.01
C PHE A 336 6.04 -16.44 -2.79
N ALA A 337 6.64 -16.98 -1.74
CA ALA A 337 8.06 -16.79 -1.45
C ALA A 337 8.94 -17.36 -2.56
N PHE A 338 8.61 -18.54 -3.08
CA PHE A 338 9.29 -19.13 -4.23
C PHE A 338 9.20 -18.20 -5.45
N GLY A 339 8.00 -17.70 -5.76
CA GLY A 339 7.78 -16.76 -6.86
C GLY A 339 8.55 -15.45 -6.70
N MET A 340 8.66 -14.92 -5.48
CA MET A 340 9.44 -13.71 -5.17
C MET A 340 10.94 -13.91 -5.38
N ILE A 341 11.49 -15.08 -5.00
CA ILE A 341 12.92 -15.38 -5.14
C ILE A 341 13.29 -15.57 -6.62
N MET A 342 12.44 -16.25 -7.38
CA MET A 342 12.68 -16.67 -8.76
C MET A 342 12.08 -15.71 -9.82
N ILE A 343 11.57 -14.55 -9.42
CA ILE A 343 10.93 -13.60 -10.32
C ILE A 343 11.87 -13.20 -11.47
N GLY A 344 11.38 -13.20 -12.70
CA GLY A 344 12.14 -12.77 -13.89
C GLY A 344 13.28 -13.70 -14.34
N GLN A 345 13.51 -14.85 -13.67
CA GLN A 345 14.63 -15.76 -14.01
C GLN A 345 14.36 -16.69 -15.21
N GLY A 346 13.10 -16.86 -15.61
CA GLY A 346 12.71 -17.63 -16.80
C GLY A 346 13.09 -19.12 -16.74
N LYS A 347 13.08 -19.80 -17.90
CA LYS A 347 13.47 -21.22 -18.04
C LYS A 347 14.98 -21.41 -18.25
N ASP A 348 15.69 -20.36 -18.68
CA ASP A 348 17.05 -20.44 -19.24
C ASP A 348 18.16 -20.34 -18.19
N THR A 349 17.82 -20.27 -16.91
CA THR A 349 18.82 -20.36 -15.85
C THR A 349 19.21 -21.83 -15.63
N VAL A 350 20.49 -22.13 -15.85
CA VAL A 350 21.14 -23.46 -15.67
C VAL A 350 20.76 -24.13 -14.34
N GLN A 351 20.41 -23.34 -13.32
CA GLN A 351 20.06 -23.79 -11.98
C GLN A 351 18.63 -24.36 -11.82
N ILE A 352 17.69 -24.03 -12.71
CA ILE A 352 16.28 -24.49 -12.66
C ILE A 352 16.09 -25.79 -13.45
N ALA A 353 16.87 -25.98 -14.53
CA ALA A 353 16.79 -27.15 -15.40
C ALA A 353 17.05 -28.47 -14.63
N ASP A 354 17.99 -28.47 -13.68
CA ASP A 354 18.32 -29.65 -12.86
C ASP A 354 17.27 -29.97 -11.79
N LEU A 355 16.31 -29.08 -11.54
CA LEU A 355 15.44 -29.15 -10.37
C LEU A 355 14.04 -29.71 -10.64
N ASN A 356 13.66 -29.99 -11.90
CA ASN A 356 12.29 -30.36 -12.28
C ASN A 356 11.23 -29.46 -11.62
N VAL A 357 11.55 -28.18 -11.37
CA VAL A 357 10.69 -27.24 -10.61
C VAL A 357 9.34 -27.07 -11.30
N ILE A 358 9.38 -26.95 -12.63
CA ILE A 358 8.19 -26.76 -13.45
C ILE A 358 7.29 -27.99 -13.34
N ASP A 359 7.87 -29.19 -13.41
CA ASP A 359 7.12 -30.44 -13.29
C ASP A 359 6.54 -30.61 -11.89
N ALA A 360 7.28 -30.22 -10.84
CA ALA A 360 6.79 -30.23 -9.46
C ALA A 360 5.62 -29.26 -9.26
N LEU A 361 5.72 -28.02 -9.75
CA LEU A 361 4.63 -27.05 -9.69
C LEU A 361 3.42 -27.50 -10.51
N TYR A 362 3.64 -28.07 -11.70
CA TYR A 362 2.59 -28.66 -12.52
C TYR A 362 1.90 -29.80 -11.78
N HIS A 363 2.68 -30.68 -11.14
CA HIS A 363 2.18 -31.78 -10.32
C HIS A 363 1.36 -31.28 -9.12
N TYR A 364 1.79 -30.21 -8.45
CA TYR A 364 1.01 -29.61 -7.35
C TYR A 364 -0.28 -28.93 -7.82
N MET A 365 -0.28 -28.35 -9.03
CA MET A 365 -1.45 -27.66 -9.58
C MET A 365 -2.52 -28.62 -10.09
N PHE A 366 -2.14 -29.69 -10.81
CA PHE A 366 -3.09 -30.64 -11.40
C PHE A 366 -3.30 -31.91 -10.56
N GLY A 367 -2.41 -32.18 -9.60
CA GLY A 367 -2.45 -33.35 -8.72
C GLY A 367 -2.05 -34.65 -9.44
N GLY A 368 -0.90 -35.23 -9.10
CA GLY A 368 -0.55 -36.60 -9.51
C GLY A 368 -0.34 -36.81 -11.02
N HIS A 369 0.19 -37.96 -11.42
CA HIS A 369 0.11 -38.39 -12.82
C HIS A 369 -1.32 -38.84 -13.16
N LYS A 370 -2.22 -37.88 -13.40
CA LYS A 370 -3.43 -38.10 -14.20
C LYS A 370 -3.23 -37.48 -15.58
N ARG A 371 -2.47 -38.16 -16.45
CA ARG A 371 -2.34 -37.78 -17.86
C ARG A 371 -3.58 -38.13 -18.71
N ASP A 372 -4.56 -38.88 -18.18
CA ASP A 372 -5.62 -39.49 -19.02
C ASP A 372 -7.07 -39.21 -18.57
N GLN A 373 -7.40 -38.01 -18.02
CA GLN A 373 -8.82 -37.68 -17.73
C GLN A 373 -9.31 -36.32 -18.24
N TYR A 374 -8.53 -35.58 -19.03
CA TYR A 374 -9.05 -34.41 -19.75
C TYR A 374 -8.91 -34.64 -21.25
N SER A 375 -9.98 -35.11 -21.88
CA SER A 375 -10.06 -35.12 -23.34
C SER A 375 -10.20 -33.68 -23.83
N VAL A 376 -9.09 -33.12 -24.30
CA VAL A 376 -9.08 -31.85 -25.03
C VAL A 376 -9.85 -32.10 -26.33
N GLY A 377 -10.98 -31.42 -26.49
CA GLY A 377 -11.68 -31.42 -27.78
C GLY A 377 -10.80 -30.81 -28.88
N PRO A 378 -11.08 -31.05 -30.16
CA PRO A 378 -10.27 -30.54 -31.29
C PRO A 378 -10.03 -29.01 -31.27
N ASP A 379 -10.81 -28.27 -30.47
CA ASP A 379 -10.79 -26.81 -30.37
C ASP A 379 -10.03 -26.27 -29.14
N GLY A 380 -9.38 -27.13 -28.32
CA GLY A 380 -8.63 -26.70 -27.14
C GLY A 380 -9.46 -26.40 -25.89
N SER A 381 -10.77 -26.67 -25.91
CA SER A 381 -11.68 -26.46 -24.78
C SER A 381 -11.54 -27.56 -23.72
N LEU A 382 -11.32 -27.18 -22.46
CA LEU A 382 -11.49 -28.05 -21.29
C LEU A 382 -12.96 -28.48 -21.18
N LYS A 383 -13.24 -29.78 -21.33
CA LYS A 383 -14.55 -30.34 -20.97
C LYS A 383 -14.64 -30.40 -19.44
N LEU A 384 -15.38 -29.46 -18.87
CA LEU A 384 -15.87 -29.53 -17.48
C LEU A 384 -17.19 -30.29 -17.50
N ASP A 385 -17.30 -31.31 -16.66
CA ASP A 385 -18.51 -32.14 -16.57
C ASP A 385 -19.75 -31.26 -16.29
N GLU A 386 -20.85 -31.58 -16.98
CA GLU A 386 -22.08 -30.79 -16.99
C GLU A 386 -22.75 -30.78 -15.60
N ALA A 387 -22.51 -29.72 -14.83
CA ALA A 387 -23.13 -29.45 -13.53
C ALA A 387 -23.49 -27.96 -13.41
N PRO A 388 -24.38 -27.55 -12.48
CA PRO A 388 -24.68 -26.14 -12.16
C PRO A 388 -23.45 -25.28 -11.75
N GLU A 389 -22.27 -25.88 -11.71
CA GLU A 389 -20.97 -25.29 -11.46
C GLU A 389 -20.47 -24.36 -12.59
N ILE A 390 -20.93 -24.53 -13.84
CA ILE A 390 -20.48 -23.73 -15.01
C ILE A 390 -20.70 -22.21 -14.80
N GLN A 391 -21.80 -21.82 -14.14
CA GLN A 391 -22.08 -20.41 -13.88
C GLN A 391 -21.10 -19.80 -12.87
N TYR A 392 -20.71 -20.55 -11.85
CA TYR A 392 -19.69 -20.11 -10.88
C TYR A 392 -18.31 -20.01 -11.52
N PHE A 393 -17.94 -20.95 -12.39
CA PHE A 393 -16.68 -20.90 -13.13
C PHE A 393 -16.56 -19.62 -13.97
N THR A 394 -17.61 -19.25 -14.68
CA THR A 394 -17.60 -18.02 -15.51
C THR A 394 -17.37 -16.77 -14.65
N ILE A 395 -18.03 -16.68 -13.49
CA ILE A 395 -17.85 -15.54 -12.57
C ILE A 395 -16.41 -15.47 -12.05
N TYR A 396 -15.82 -16.61 -11.65
CA TYR A 396 -14.45 -16.64 -11.15
C TYR A 396 -13.40 -16.34 -12.24
N ILE A 397 -13.59 -16.85 -13.45
CA ILE A 397 -12.71 -16.55 -14.60
C ILE A 397 -12.75 -15.05 -14.88
N VAL A 398 -13.95 -14.48 -15.01
CA VAL A 398 -14.13 -13.05 -15.27
C VAL A 398 -13.53 -12.21 -14.13
N ALA A 399 -13.76 -12.58 -12.86
CA ALA A 399 -13.15 -11.92 -11.71
C ALA A 399 -11.62 -11.99 -11.73
N GLY A 400 -11.04 -13.14 -12.09
CA GLY A 400 -9.60 -13.32 -12.25
C GLY A 400 -9.02 -12.45 -13.36
N CYS A 401 -9.68 -12.37 -14.51
CA CYS A 401 -9.30 -11.47 -15.61
C CYS A 401 -9.36 -10.00 -15.18
N PHE A 402 -10.40 -9.58 -14.45
CA PHE A 402 -10.50 -8.22 -13.92
C PHE A 402 -9.43 -7.90 -12.88
N LEU A 403 -9.07 -8.86 -12.02
CA LEU A 403 -7.98 -8.70 -11.06
C LEU A 403 -6.64 -8.54 -11.78
N ALA A 404 -6.35 -9.38 -12.78
CA ALA A 404 -5.13 -9.29 -13.58
C ALA A 404 -5.04 -7.96 -14.34
N LEU A 405 -6.14 -7.53 -14.97
CA LEU A 405 -6.23 -6.23 -15.63
C LEU A 405 -6.00 -5.08 -14.65
N ALA A 406 -6.58 -5.18 -13.46
CA ALA A 406 -6.43 -4.16 -12.44
C ALA A 406 -4.99 -4.06 -11.95
N ILE A 407 -4.28 -5.19 -11.76
CA ILE A 407 -2.86 -5.21 -11.36
C ILE A 407 -2.00 -4.58 -12.46
N LYS A 408 -2.24 -4.95 -13.73
CA LYS A 408 -1.52 -4.40 -14.88
C LYS A 408 -1.64 -2.87 -15.00
N PHE A 409 -2.82 -2.33 -14.69
CA PHE A 409 -3.12 -0.91 -14.84
C PHE A 409 -3.24 -0.17 -13.48
N ALA A 410 -2.67 -0.74 -12.41
CA ALA A 410 -2.79 -0.18 -11.06
C ALA A 410 -2.25 1.25 -11.03
N GLY A 411 -3.02 2.20 -10.47
CA GLY A 411 -2.61 3.60 -10.37
C GLY A 411 -2.41 4.34 -11.71
N SER A 412 -2.81 3.76 -12.85
CA SER A 412 -2.73 4.42 -14.16
C SER A 412 -3.81 5.49 -14.38
N HIS A 413 -4.88 5.47 -13.57
CA HIS A 413 -6.02 6.39 -13.68
C HIS A 413 -6.74 6.32 -15.05
N ASN A 414 -6.63 5.20 -15.75
CA ASN A 414 -7.29 4.98 -17.03
C ASN A 414 -8.82 4.99 -16.86
N THR A 415 -9.47 5.99 -17.46
CA THR A 415 -10.93 6.17 -17.34
C THR A 415 -11.75 5.09 -18.04
N ALA A 416 -11.15 4.34 -18.98
CA ALA A 416 -11.83 3.22 -19.65
C ALA A 416 -11.99 2.01 -18.72
N ALA A 417 -11.09 1.85 -17.73
CA ALA A 417 -11.16 0.76 -16.77
C ALA A 417 -11.86 1.22 -15.48
N PHE A 418 -13.13 0.83 -15.32
CA PHE A 418 -13.91 1.13 -14.12
C PHE A 418 -13.54 0.19 -12.96
N ASN A 419 -12.33 0.37 -12.41
CA ASN A 419 -11.79 -0.44 -11.31
C ASN A 419 -11.15 0.46 -10.23
N LEU A 420 -11.40 0.13 -8.95
CA LEU A 420 -10.93 0.90 -7.79
C LEU A 420 -9.39 0.95 -7.68
N MET A 421 -8.70 -0.11 -8.10
CA MET A 421 -7.24 -0.18 -8.05
C MET A 421 -6.58 0.57 -9.21
N VAL A 422 -7.20 0.56 -10.39
CA VAL A 422 -6.78 1.40 -11.53
C VAL A 422 -6.88 2.89 -11.16
N MET A 423 -7.93 3.24 -10.42
CA MET A 423 -8.22 4.59 -9.95
C MET A 423 -7.65 4.87 -8.54
N ALA A 424 -6.61 4.13 -8.12
CA ALA A 424 -6.04 4.24 -6.77
C ALA A 424 -5.49 5.64 -6.50
N GLY A 425 -5.92 6.23 -5.38
CA GLY A 425 -5.62 7.60 -4.96
C GLY A 425 -6.53 8.67 -5.56
N SER A 426 -7.24 8.39 -6.66
CA SER A 426 -8.03 9.37 -7.42
C SER A 426 -9.19 10.01 -6.64
N GLY A 427 -9.75 9.29 -5.66
CA GLY A 427 -10.97 9.71 -4.98
C GLY A 427 -12.23 9.71 -5.86
N ASN A 428 -12.28 8.93 -6.95
CA ASN A 428 -13.40 8.90 -7.91
C ASN A 428 -14.77 8.71 -7.22
N ILE A 429 -15.67 9.68 -7.40
CA ILE A 429 -16.95 9.73 -6.70
C ILE A 429 -17.92 8.61 -7.11
N LYS A 430 -17.88 8.14 -8.37
CA LYS A 430 -18.77 7.08 -8.85
C LYS A 430 -18.43 5.75 -8.17
N LEU A 431 -17.14 5.45 -8.08
CA LEU A 431 -16.64 4.27 -7.38
C LEU A 431 -16.88 4.36 -5.86
N LEU A 432 -16.70 5.54 -5.26
CA LEU A 432 -17.04 5.75 -3.83
C LEU A 432 -18.53 5.49 -3.56
N ARG A 433 -19.44 5.95 -4.42
CA ARG A 433 -20.89 5.72 -4.24
C ARG A 433 -21.23 4.23 -4.23
N PHE A 434 -20.62 3.46 -5.14
CA PHE A 434 -20.78 2.00 -5.18
C PHE A 434 -20.22 1.31 -3.93
N ALA A 435 -18.97 1.62 -3.56
CA ALA A 435 -18.35 1.04 -2.37
C ALA A 435 -19.09 1.41 -1.06
N ARG A 436 -19.66 2.62 -0.99
CA ARG A 436 -20.51 3.06 0.12
C ARG A 436 -21.80 2.25 0.23
N GLN A 437 -22.39 1.84 -0.88
CA GLN A 437 -23.58 0.98 -0.87
C GLN A 437 -23.24 -0.40 -0.30
N LEU A 438 -22.11 -0.98 -0.72
CA LEU A 438 -21.62 -2.25 -0.19
C LEU A 438 -21.28 -2.17 1.30
N HIS A 439 -20.62 -1.09 1.75
CA HIS A 439 -20.32 -0.87 3.18
C HIS A 439 -21.59 -0.84 4.05
N LYS A 440 -22.72 -0.33 3.53
CA LYS A 440 -24.00 -0.27 4.26
C LYS A 440 -24.69 -1.62 4.39
N ARG A 441 -24.37 -2.60 3.53
CA ARG A 441 -24.98 -3.93 3.56
C ARG A 441 -24.39 -4.73 4.71
N CYS A 442 -25.09 -4.78 5.83
CA CYS A 442 -24.77 -5.62 6.98
C CYS A 442 -25.88 -6.64 7.13
N SER A 443 -25.60 -7.88 6.73
CA SER A 443 -26.53 -8.99 6.75
C SER A 443 -25.76 -10.29 6.98
N VAL A 444 -26.45 -11.37 7.32
CA VAL A 444 -25.83 -12.64 7.76
C VAL A 444 -24.97 -13.28 6.66
N ASP A 445 -25.30 -13.02 5.40
CA ASP A 445 -24.55 -13.46 4.21
C ASP A 445 -23.26 -12.67 3.95
N VAL A 446 -23.07 -11.53 4.62
CA VAL A 446 -21.88 -10.68 4.46
C VAL A 446 -20.88 -10.99 5.57
N THR A 447 -19.80 -11.64 5.21
CA THR A 447 -18.73 -12.05 6.14
C THR A 447 -17.80 -10.90 6.51
N TYR A 448 -16.97 -11.11 7.55
CA TYR A 448 -15.88 -10.20 7.92
C TYR A 448 -14.99 -9.86 6.72
N GLY A 449 -14.61 -10.88 5.94
CA GLY A 449 -13.78 -10.73 4.75
C GLY A 449 -14.44 -9.95 3.62
N ASN A 450 -15.76 -10.04 3.44
CA ASN A 450 -16.47 -9.21 2.46
C ASN A 450 -16.40 -7.71 2.83
N HIS A 451 -16.54 -7.40 4.13
CA HIS A 451 -16.35 -6.04 4.62
C HIS A 451 -14.91 -5.57 4.44
N MET A 452 -13.93 -6.40 4.81
CA MET A 452 -12.49 -6.12 4.61
C MET A 452 -12.17 -5.80 3.15
N ALA A 453 -12.66 -6.61 2.20
CA ALA A 453 -12.48 -6.38 0.77
C ALA A 453 -13.07 -5.03 0.33
N THR A 454 -14.30 -4.74 0.77
CA THR A 454 -15.00 -3.50 0.47
C THR A 454 -14.26 -2.28 1.02
N HIS A 455 -13.77 -2.37 2.25
CA HIS A 455 -13.04 -1.29 2.89
C HIS A 455 -11.67 -1.10 2.25
N MET A 456 -10.92 -2.16 1.96
CA MET A 456 -9.66 -2.06 1.21
C MET A 456 -9.86 -1.37 -0.14
N ALA A 457 -10.95 -1.65 -0.83
CA ALA A 457 -11.36 -0.93 -2.04
C ALA A 457 -11.52 0.59 -1.81
N ILE A 458 -12.21 1.00 -0.73
CA ILE A 458 -12.31 2.42 -0.33
C ILE A 458 -10.93 3.00 0.00
N GLY A 459 -10.09 2.22 0.68
CA GLY A 459 -8.72 2.58 1.03
C GLY A 459 -7.84 2.85 -0.19
N PHE A 460 -7.88 1.99 -1.21
CA PHE A 460 -7.17 2.23 -2.47
C PHE A 460 -7.62 3.52 -3.14
N LEU A 461 -8.92 3.80 -3.14
CA LEU A 461 -9.46 4.99 -3.78
C LEU A 461 -8.93 6.30 -3.15
N PHE A 462 -8.65 6.28 -1.85
CA PHE A 462 -8.17 7.45 -1.08
C PHE A 462 -6.79 7.22 -0.44
N LEU A 463 -5.94 6.43 -1.11
CA LEU A 463 -4.63 6.01 -0.60
C LEU A 463 -3.75 7.20 -0.16
N GLY A 464 -3.37 7.22 1.12
CA GLY A 464 -2.62 8.29 1.78
C GLY A 464 -3.26 9.68 1.68
N GLY A 465 -4.59 9.74 1.76
CA GLY A 465 -5.40 10.93 1.52
C GLY A 465 -5.47 11.29 0.04
N GLY A 466 -5.15 10.34 -0.85
CA GLY A 466 -5.01 10.59 -2.26
C GLY A 466 -3.72 11.36 -2.62
N ARG A 467 -2.64 11.15 -1.88
CA ARG A 467 -1.29 11.58 -2.25
C ARG A 467 -0.45 10.45 -2.82
N TYR A 468 -0.84 9.22 -2.49
CA TYR A 468 -0.22 8.01 -2.97
C TYR A 468 -1.09 7.38 -4.04
N THR A 469 -0.43 6.68 -4.94
CA THR A 469 -1.06 5.77 -5.89
C THR A 469 -0.20 4.51 -5.97
N LEU A 470 -0.55 3.55 -6.82
CA LEU A 470 0.15 2.26 -6.90
C LEU A 470 1.11 2.24 -8.07
N LYS A 471 2.29 1.65 -7.91
CA LYS A 471 3.20 1.34 -9.02
C LYS A 471 3.05 -0.12 -9.46
N THR A 472 3.61 -0.46 -10.62
CA THR A 472 3.51 -1.78 -11.27
C THR A 472 4.87 -2.44 -11.51
N ASP A 473 5.89 -2.10 -10.70
CA ASP A 473 7.16 -2.82 -10.72
C ASP A 473 7.02 -4.26 -10.18
N ASN A 474 8.01 -5.11 -10.47
CA ASN A 474 8.00 -6.52 -10.06
C ASN A 474 7.74 -6.71 -8.56
N VAL A 475 8.31 -5.83 -7.72
CA VAL A 475 8.11 -5.84 -6.26
C VAL A 475 6.66 -5.49 -5.91
N ALA A 476 6.11 -4.42 -6.48
CA ALA A 476 4.74 -4.01 -6.24
C ALA A 476 3.74 -5.07 -6.69
N ILE A 477 3.93 -5.67 -7.87
CA ILE A 477 3.07 -6.74 -8.37
C ILE A 477 3.07 -7.92 -7.39
N ALA A 478 4.24 -8.39 -6.95
CA ALA A 478 4.34 -9.49 -5.99
C ALA A 478 3.64 -9.15 -4.65
N CYS A 479 3.85 -7.93 -4.14
CA CYS A 479 3.22 -7.48 -2.89
C CYS A 479 1.71 -7.27 -3.02
N LEU A 480 1.23 -6.80 -4.17
CA LEU A 480 -0.20 -6.66 -4.47
C LEU A 480 -0.86 -8.04 -4.60
N LEU A 481 -0.20 -9.02 -5.22
CA LEU A 481 -0.70 -10.40 -5.27
C LEU A 481 -0.87 -11.00 -3.87
N CYS A 482 0.09 -10.78 -2.98
CA CYS A 482 -0.05 -11.20 -1.58
C CYS A 482 -1.19 -10.44 -0.87
N SER A 483 -1.24 -9.11 -1.00
CA SER A 483 -2.25 -8.27 -0.33
C SER A 483 -3.67 -8.53 -0.82
N LEU A 484 -3.84 -8.88 -2.09
CA LEU A 484 -5.14 -9.00 -2.77
C LEU A 484 -5.52 -10.45 -3.11
N TYR A 485 -4.86 -11.42 -2.49
CA TYR A 485 -5.18 -12.84 -2.70
C TYR A 485 -6.69 -13.07 -2.53
N PRO A 486 -7.41 -13.59 -3.56
CA PRO A 486 -8.86 -13.52 -3.66
C PRO A 486 -9.61 -14.55 -2.80
N LYS A 487 -9.04 -14.92 -1.65
CA LYS A 487 -9.72 -15.66 -0.58
C LYS A 487 -9.72 -14.86 0.71
N TRP A 488 -10.87 -14.31 1.04
CA TRP A 488 -11.07 -13.45 2.21
C TRP A 488 -11.45 -14.28 3.45
N PRO A 489 -11.05 -13.83 4.65
CA PRO A 489 -11.35 -14.53 5.91
C PRO A 489 -12.85 -14.53 6.20
N ILE A 490 -13.39 -15.66 6.65
CA ILE A 490 -14.82 -15.80 6.96
C ILE A 490 -15.17 -15.02 8.24
N ASN A 491 -14.30 -15.09 9.25
CA ASN A 491 -14.41 -14.36 10.52
C ASN A 491 -13.07 -13.69 10.86
N SER A 492 -13.02 -12.90 11.94
CA SER A 492 -11.80 -12.14 12.29
C SER A 492 -10.60 -12.99 12.71
N LYS A 493 -10.79 -14.24 13.14
CA LYS A 493 -9.68 -15.15 13.53
C LYS A 493 -9.20 -16.08 12.41
N ASP A 494 -9.91 -16.11 11.28
CA ASP A 494 -9.62 -17.00 10.17
C ASP A 494 -8.32 -16.61 9.45
N ASN A 495 -7.33 -17.50 9.48
CA ASN A 495 -6.08 -17.41 8.72
C ASN A 495 -5.81 -18.67 7.89
N LEU A 496 -6.81 -19.55 7.74
CA LEU A 496 -6.67 -20.90 7.18
C LEU A 496 -6.03 -20.89 5.80
N TYR A 497 -6.57 -20.04 4.91
CA TYR A 497 -6.11 -19.94 3.53
C TYR A 497 -5.09 -18.84 3.29
N HIS A 498 -5.09 -17.81 4.14
CA HIS A 498 -4.28 -16.62 3.92
C HIS A 498 -4.08 -15.85 5.22
N LEU A 499 -2.82 -15.57 5.52
CA LEU A 499 -2.42 -14.78 6.68
C LEU A 499 -2.88 -13.33 6.54
N GLN A 500 -3.71 -12.87 7.49
CA GLN A 500 -4.30 -11.53 7.43
C GLN A 500 -3.26 -10.39 7.48
N ALA A 501 -2.10 -10.59 8.09
CA ALA A 501 -1.01 -9.60 8.10
C ALA A 501 -0.57 -9.18 6.68
N LEU A 502 -0.58 -10.13 5.74
CA LEU A 502 -0.14 -9.91 4.35
C LEU A 502 -1.03 -8.94 3.59
N ARG A 503 -2.25 -8.70 4.08
CA ARG A 503 -3.18 -7.70 3.52
C ARG A 503 -2.59 -6.30 3.52
N HIS A 504 -1.60 -6.01 4.35
CA HIS A 504 -0.95 -4.70 4.43
C HIS A 504 0.28 -4.56 3.51
N LEU A 505 0.69 -5.60 2.78
CA LEU A 505 1.83 -5.52 1.84
C LEU A 505 1.59 -4.57 0.66
N TYR A 506 0.35 -4.09 0.42
CA TYR A 506 0.07 -3.03 -0.56
C TYR A 506 0.93 -1.77 -0.32
N VAL A 507 1.38 -1.53 0.92
CA VAL A 507 2.20 -0.37 1.29
C VAL A 507 3.49 -0.34 0.47
N LEU A 508 4.08 -1.49 0.17
CA LEU A 508 5.30 -1.59 -0.64
C LEU A 508 5.06 -1.28 -2.13
N ALA A 509 3.80 -1.36 -2.58
CA ALA A 509 3.36 -0.94 -3.90
C ALA A 509 2.93 0.54 -3.96
N CYS A 510 2.88 1.24 -2.81
CA CYS A 510 2.46 2.64 -2.76
C CYS A 510 3.62 3.57 -3.15
N GLU A 511 3.34 4.54 -4.02
CA GLU A 511 4.29 5.56 -4.45
C GLU A 511 3.64 6.96 -4.42
N PRO A 512 4.35 7.98 -3.89
CA PRO A 512 3.86 9.35 -3.92
C PRO A 512 4.07 9.97 -5.32
N ARG A 513 3.06 9.90 -6.18
CA ARG A 513 3.10 10.48 -7.55
C ARG A 513 2.19 11.72 -7.71
N LEU A 514 1.70 12.31 -6.62
CA LEU A 514 0.86 13.50 -6.69
C LEU A 514 1.70 14.74 -7.00
N PHE A 515 1.46 15.34 -8.16
CA PHE A 515 2.01 16.63 -8.53
C PHE A 515 1.15 17.76 -7.96
N VAL A 516 1.79 18.69 -7.25
CA VAL A 516 1.15 19.86 -6.64
C VAL A 516 1.95 21.09 -7.03
N ALA A 517 1.32 22.04 -7.72
CA ALA A 517 1.91 23.34 -7.99
C ALA A 517 1.68 24.29 -6.81
N ARG A 518 2.68 25.13 -6.55
CA ARG A 518 2.55 26.22 -5.58
C ARG A 518 2.92 27.53 -6.25
N ASP A 519 2.15 28.54 -5.89
CA ASP A 519 2.47 29.91 -6.22
C ASP A 519 3.65 30.38 -5.35
N ILE A 520 4.65 30.99 -5.97
CA ILE A 520 5.92 31.33 -5.33
C ILE A 520 5.73 32.44 -4.29
N GLU A 521 4.93 33.45 -4.64
CA GLU A 521 4.72 34.64 -3.82
C GLU A 521 3.83 34.31 -2.61
N THR A 522 2.71 33.63 -2.86
CA THR A 522 1.71 33.35 -1.83
C THR A 522 1.98 32.07 -1.04
N LYS A 523 2.87 31.20 -1.56
CA LYS A 523 3.14 29.83 -1.06
C LYS A 523 1.90 28.94 -0.99
N GLN A 524 0.78 29.35 -1.61
CA GLN A 524 -0.45 28.56 -1.64
C GLN A 524 -0.42 27.56 -2.79
N ILE A 525 -1.20 26.50 -2.64
CA ILE A 525 -1.40 25.51 -3.70
C ILE A 525 -2.28 26.13 -4.78
N CYS A 526 -1.88 25.99 -6.05
CA CYS A 526 -2.61 26.54 -7.19
C CYS A 526 -2.87 25.48 -8.28
N PHE A 527 -3.83 25.80 -9.15
CA PHE A 527 -4.16 24.99 -10.32
C PHE A 527 -3.32 25.48 -11.51
N VAL A 528 -2.52 24.59 -12.07
CA VAL A 528 -1.63 24.85 -13.21
C VAL A 528 -1.87 23.77 -14.26
N PRO A 529 -2.14 24.14 -15.52
CA PRO A 529 -2.19 23.16 -16.60
C PRO A 529 -0.79 22.63 -16.85
N ILE A 530 -0.66 21.30 -16.85
CA ILE A 530 0.59 20.60 -17.18
C ILE A 530 0.36 19.75 -18.42
N GLN A 531 1.41 19.55 -19.22
CA GLN A 531 1.39 18.62 -20.33
C GLN A 531 2.39 17.50 -20.06
N VAL A 532 1.88 16.26 -20.03
CA VAL A 532 2.69 15.05 -19.84
C VAL A 532 2.81 14.35 -21.18
N THR A 533 4.04 14.18 -21.65
CA THR A 533 4.36 13.43 -22.87
C THR A 533 4.79 12.02 -22.50
N TYR A 534 4.07 11.02 -22.98
CA TYR A 534 4.38 9.61 -22.79
C TYR A 534 5.41 9.14 -23.83
N LYS A 535 6.29 8.22 -23.43
CA LYS A 535 7.23 7.57 -24.36
C LYS A 535 6.47 6.69 -25.35
N GLU A 536 7.00 6.55 -26.56
CA GLU A 536 6.52 5.55 -27.51
C GLU A 536 6.76 4.14 -26.97
N THR A 537 5.77 3.26 -27.12
CA THR A 537 5.84 1.84 -26.75
C THR A 537 5.16 1.00 -27.82
N ASP A 538 5.32 -0.33 -27.76
CA ASP A 538 4.64 -1.26 -28.67
C ASP A 538 3.10 -1.16 -28.60
N PHE A 539 2.55 -0.62 -27.51
CA PHE A 539 1.11 -0.53 -27.29
C PHE A 539 0.50 0.81 -27.73
N TYR A 540 1.30 1.87 -27.80
CA TYR A 540 0.82 3.20 -28.15
C TYR A 540 1.96 4.12 -28.64
N PRO A 541 1.68 5.01 -29.61
CA PRO A 541 2.65 6.00 -30.07
C PRO A 541 2.93 7.07 -29.00
N GLU A 542 3.98 7.85 -29.21
CA GLU A 542 4.24 9.05 -28.39
C GLU A 542 3.00 9.95 -28.37
N THR A 543 2.49 10.22 -27.17
CA THR A 543 1.24 10.96 -26.96
C THR A 543 1.42 11.99 -25.86
N ALA A 544 0.86 13.18 -26.06
CA ALA A 544 0.87 14.25 -25.07
C ALA A 544 -0.54 14.45 -24.49
N VAL A 545 -0.64 14.43 -23.16
CA VAL A 545 -1.89 14.60 -22.42
C VAL A 545 -1.82 15.83 -21.55
N LYS A 546 -2.84 16.69 -21.65
CA LYS A 546 -2.98 17.87 -20.79
C LYS A 546 -3.72 17.50 -19.51
N LEU A 547 -3.13 17.81 -18.37
CA LEU A 547 -3.69 17.62 -17.04
C LEU A 547 -3.72 18.95 -16.29
N MET A 548 -4.41 19.00 -15.16
CA MET A 548 -4.50 20.18 -14.29
C MET A 548 -4.02 19.79 -12.90
N SER A 549 -3.03 20.49 -12.34
CA SER A 549 -2.59 20.26 -10.96
C SER A 549 -3.69 20.68 -9.96
N PRO A 550 -3.85 20.05 -8.79
CA PRO A 550 -3.15 18.84 -8.34
C PRO A 550 -3.62 17.57 -9.07
N CYS A 551 -2.69 16.83 -9.66
CA CYS A 551 -2.99 15.59 -10.39
C CYS A 551 -1.89 14.54 -10.17
N PHE A 552 -2.22 13.27 -10.40
CA PHE A 552 -1.21 12.22 -10.40
C PHE A 552 -0.42 12.23 -11.70
N LEU A 553 0.89 12.07 -11.59
CA LEU A 553 1.72 11.71 -12.73
C LEU A 553 1.61 10.21 -12.97
N PRO A 554 1.65 9.75 -14.23
CA PRO A 554 1.83 8.34 -14.56
C PRO A 554 3.20 7.85 -14.04
N GLU A 555 3.48 6.56 -14.15
CA GLU A 555 4.77 6.04 -13.67
C GLU A 555 5.90 6.67 -14.48
N LEU A 556 6.94 7.13 -13.79
CA LEU A 556 7.99 7.95 -14.39
C LEU A 556 8.76 7.20 -15.49
N GLU A 557 8.75 5.86 -15.47
CA GLU A 557 9.33 5.03 -16.52
C GLU A 557 8.69 5.27 -17.89
N TYR A 558 7.37 5.49 -17.94
CA TYR A 558 6.62 5.75 -19.17
C TYR A 558 6.59 7.23 -19.59
N VAL A 559 7.14 8.14 -18.78
CA VAL A 559 7.11 9.59 -19.03
C VAL A 559 8.37 10.03 -19.78
N LYS A 560 8.19 10.71 -20.92
CA LYS A 560 9.26 11.36 -21.68
C LYS A 560 9.55 12.76 -21.12
N GLU A 561 8.51 13.56 -20.93
CA GLU A 561 8.62 14.95 -20.48
C GLU A 561 7.36 15.39 -19.72
N VAL A 562 7.52 16.27 -18.74
CA VAL A 562 6.43 17.02 -18.10
C VAL A 562 6.74 18.50 -18.26
N SER A 563 5.84 19.25 -18.90
CA SER A 563 6.02 20.67 -19.25
C SER A 563 4.90 21.57 -18.75
#